data_AF-A0A0E4BX17-F1
#
_entry.id   AF-A0A0E4BX17-F1
#
_cell.length_a   1.000
_cell.length_b   1.000
_cell.length_c   1.000
_cell.angle_alpha   90.00
_cell.angle_beta   90.00
_cell.angle_gamma   90.00
#
_symmetry.space_group_name_H-M   'P 1'
#
loop_
_entity.id
_entity.type
_entity.pdbx_description
1 polymer ?
#
loop_
_entity_poly.entity_id
_entity_poly.type
_entity_poly.pdbx_seq_one_letter_code
_entity_poly.pdbx_strand_id
1 'polypeptide(L)'
;MFRDRAGRLQDGYSRQCPSCEVVLFFAEDSQHPFVKRAMRNARKARKEQREAEAARRVAPEPRAARSRSFAGRDRSVDRED
;
A
#
# COMPACT_ATOMS: atom_id res chain seq x y z
N MET A 1 3.61 19.52 -1.83
CA MET A 1 4.13 18.29 -1.21
C MET A 1 3.70 17.09 -2.05
N PHE A 2 4.63 16.33 -2.62
CA PHE A 2 4.32 15.10 -3.37
C PHE A 2 3.88 14.01 -2.40
N ARG A 3 2.61 13.57 -2.49
CA ARG A 3 1.99 12.60 -1.56
C ARG A 3 1.62 11.29 -2.28
N ASP A 4 2.49 10.79 -3.14
CA ASP A 4 2.30 9.46 -3.73
C ASP A 4 2.64 8.35 -2.74
N ARG A 5 1.94 7.22 -2.84
CA ARG A 5 2.17 6.05 -1.97
C ARG A 5 3.57 5.49 -2.26
N ALA A 6 4.28 5.08 -1.20
CA ALA A 6 5.62 4.48 -1.30
C ALA A 6 5.70 3.24 -2.23
N GLY A 7 4.57 2.55 -2.44
CA GLY A 7 4.49 1.45 -3.41
C GLY A 7 4.58 1.89 -4.88
N ARG A 8 4.18 3.12 -5.20
CA ARG A 8 4.20 3.69 -6.56
C ARG A 8 5.50 4.41 -6.90
N LEU A 9 6.20 4.97 -5.90
CA LEU A 9 7.51 5.61 -6.10
C LEU A 9 8.59 4.54 -6.34
N GLN A 10 8.76 4.11 -7.59
CA GLN A 10 9.82 3.22 -8.03
C GLN A 10 10.78 3.96 -8.96
N ASP A 11 11.95 3.36 -9.20
CA ASP A 11 12.91 3.91 -10.14
C ASP A 11 12.29 3.98 -11.54
N GLY A 12 12.49 5.11 -12.23
CA GLY A 12 11.83 5.39 -13.50
C GLY A 12 10.38 5.91 -13.39
N TYR A 13 9.83 6.08 -12.18
CA TYR A 13 8.53 6.75 -12.04
C TYR A 13 8.66 8.23 -12.43
N SER A 14 7.79 8.70 -13.32
CA SER A 14 7.75 10.10 -13.73
C SER A 14 6.38 10.71 -13.47
N ARG A 15 6.34 11.99 -13.07
CA ARG A 15 5.09 12.73 -12.90
C ARG A 15 5.24 14.16 -13.39
N GLN A 16 4.21 14.66 -14.06
CA GLN A 16 4.14 16.07 -14.38
C GLN A 16 3.84 16.89 -13.11
N CYS A 17 4.61 17.96 -12.90
CA CYS A 17 4.35 18.90 -11.82
C CYS A 17 3.08 19.70 -12.14
N PRO A 18 2.06 19.72 -11.27
CA PRO A 18 0.81 20.41 -11.55
C PRO A 18 0.92 21.94 -11.50
N SER A 19 2.06 22.49 -11.05
CA SER A 19 2.25 23.94 -10.91
C SER A 19 3.12 24.54 -12.01
N CYS A 20 3.99 23.77 -12.64
CA CYS A 20 4.94 24.28 -13.63
C CYS A 20 5.05 23.40 -14.88
N GLU A 21 4.23 22.35 -14.98
CA GLU A 21 4.12 21.45 -16.15
C GLU A 21 5.39 20.69 -16.55
N VAL A 22 6.48 20.86 -15.79
CA VAL A 22 7.73 20.11 -15.95
C VAL A 22 7.53 18.65 -15.55
N VAL A 23 8.08 17.72 -16.34
CA VAL A 23 8.13 16.30 -16.02
C VAL A 23 9.26 16.06 -15.01
N LEU A 24 8.90 15.54 -13.84
CA LEU A 24 9.82 15.15 -12.79
C LEU A 24 10.09 13.64 -12.87
N PHE A 25 11.36 13.27 -12.91
CA PHE A 25 11.81 11.89 -12.86
C PHE A 25 12.23 11.52 -11.43
N PHE A 26 11.56 10.53 -10.86
CA PHE A 26 11.88 9.97 -9.56
C PHE A 26 12.85 8.81 -9.75
N ALA A 27 14.14 9.15 -9.75
CA ALA A 27 15.23 8.20 -9.85
C ALA A 27 16.09 8.23 -8.58
N GLU A 28 16.74 7.11 -8.25
CA GLU A 28 17.57 6.99 -7.05
C GLU A 28 18.86 7.84 -7.15
N ASP A 29 19.34 8.05 -8.37
CA ASP A 29 20.50 8.88 -8.72
C ASP A 29 20.16 10.37 -8.95
N SER A 30 18.88 10.75 -8.83
CA SER A 30 18.43 12.13 -9.04
C SER A 30 19.30 13.13 -8.27
N GLN A 31 19.70 14.21 -8.97
CA GLN A 31 20.49 15.30 -8.38
C GLN A 31 19.68 16.07 -7.32
N HIS A 32 18.35 15.99 -7.35
CA HIS A 32 17.50 16.76 -6.45
C HIS A 32 17.39 16.08 -5.06
N PRO A 33 17.81 16.74 -3.97
CA PRO A 33 17.96 16.10 -2.65
C PRO A 33 16.61 15.61 -2.08
N PHE A 34 15.51 16.30 -2.38
CA PHE A 34 14.17 15.88 -1.95
C PHE A 34 13.70 14.61 -2.66
N VAL A 35 14.04 14.44 -3.96
CA VAL A 35 13.69 13.24 -4.73
C VAL A 35 14.48 12.05 -4.18
N LYS A 36 15.79 12.23 -3.99
CA LYS A 36 16.67 11.20 -3.40
C LYS A 36 16.18 10.75 -2.01
N ARG A 37 15.81 11.70 -1.14
CA ARG A 37 15.24 11.38 0.19
C ARG A 37 13.92 10.63 0.09
N ALA A 38 13.02 11.05 -0.80
CA ALA A 38 11.74 10.37 -1.01
C ALA A 38 11.94 8.93 -1.51
N MET A 39 12.83 8.72 -2.48
CA MET A 39 13.17 7.40 -3.02
C MET A 39 13.76 6.48 -1.95
N ARG A 40 14.71 6.99 -1.15
CA ARG A 40 15.28 6.23 -0.02
C ARG A 40 14.23 5.81 1.00
N ASN A 41 13.33 6.73 1.36
CA ASN A 41 12.25 6.43 2.31
C ASN A 41 11.27 5.40 1.73
N ALA A 42 10.93 5.52 0.44
CA ALA A 42 10.08 4.54 -0.23
C ALA A 42 10.73 3.15 -0.27
N ARG A 43 12.05 3.06 -0.51
CA ARG A 43 12.81 1.81 -0.43
C ARG A 43 12.76 1.20 0.97
N LYS A 44 12.96 2.01 2.02
CA LYS A 44 12.86 1.56 3.43
C LYS A 44 11.47 1.02 3.74
N ALA A 45 10.42 1.74 3.37
CA ALA A 45 9.04 1.33 3.57
C ALA A 45 8.70 0.02 2.86
N ARG A 46 9.19 -0.19 1.62
CA ARG A 46 9.02 -1.47 0.90
C ARG A 46 9.74 -2.63 1.59
N LYS A 47 10.93 -2.39 2.14
CA LYS A 47 11.66 -3.41 2.91
C LYS A 47 10.88 -3.79 4.17
N GLU A 48 10.42 -2.80 4.93
CA GLU A 48 9.62 -3.02 6.14
C GLU A 48 8.30 -3.76 5.84
N GLN A 49 7.62 -3.43 4.73
CA GLN A 49 6.41 -4.15 4.29
C GLN A 49 6.70 -5.62 3.98
N ARG A 50 7.80 -5.91 3.28
CA ARG A 50 8.22 -7.30 2.98
C ARG A 50 8.58 -8.07 4.25
N GLU A 51 9.28 -7.44 5.18
CA GLU A 51 9.62 -8.06 6.48
C GLU A 51 8.38 -8.32 7.32
N ALA A 52 7.42 -7.39 7.36
CA ALA A 52 6.15 -7.57 8.03
C ALA A 52 5.31 -8.70 7.40
N GLU A 53 5.28 -8.81 6.07
CA GLU A 53 4.64 -9.94 5.39
C GLU A 53 5.36 -11.27 5.67
N ALA A 54 6.70 -11.29 5.65
CA ALA A 54 7.47 -12.48 5.96
C ALA A 54 7.23 -12.95 7.40
N ALA A 55 7.22 -12.02 8.36
CA ALA A 55 6.88 -12.30 9.75
C ALA A 55 5.47 -12.85 9.89
N ARG A 56 4.48 -12.31 9.16
CA ARG A 56 3.10 -12.84 9.13
C ARG A 56 3.02 -14.26 8.55
N ARG A 57 3.85 -14.60 7.57
CA ARG A 57 3.88 -15.94 6.96
C ARG A 57 4.57 -16.98 7.85
N VAL A 58 5.56 -16.56 8.63
CA VAL A 58 6.30 -17.44 9.56
C VAL A 58 5.58 -17.57 10.90
N ALA A 59 4.81 -16.56 11.30
CA ALA A 59 3.99 -16.64 12.49
C ALA A 59 2.98 -17.79 12.35
N PRO A 60 2.96 -18.78 13.28
CA PRO A 60 1.89 -19.74 13.31
C PRO A 60 0.58 -18.99 13.51
N GLU A 61 -0.40 -19.26 12.64
CA GLU A 61 -1.73 -18.70 12.78
C GLU A 61 -2.18 -18.98 14.22
N PRO A 62 -2.52 -17.97 15.05
CA PRO A 62 -3.31 -18.29 16.21
C PRO A 62 -4.59 -18.86 15.63
N ARG A 63 -4.82 -20.16 15.86
CA ARG A 63 -6.10 -20.81 15.64
C ARG A 63 -7.11 -20.04 16.48
N ALA A 64 -7.58 -18.90 15.97
CA ALA A 64 -8.80 -18.28 16.40
C ALA A 64 -9.82 -19.34 16.06
N ALA A 65 -10.28 -20.05 17.09
CA ALA A 65 -11.39 -20.96 16.98
C ALA A 65 -12.50 -20.19 16.28
N ARG A 66 -12.68 -20.45 14.98
CA ARG A 66 -13.89 -20.10 14.26
C ARG A 66 -14.96 -20.93 14.94
N SER A 67 -15.52 -20.39 16.02
CA SER A 67 -16.85 -20.76 16.46
C SER A 67 -17.74 -20.54 15.23
N ARG A 68 -18.08 -21.64 14.58
CA ARG A 68 -19.15 -21.69 13.59
C ARG A 68 -20.45 -21.43 14.36
N SER A 69 -20.72 -20.18 14.74
CA SER A 69 -22.07 -19.79 15.12
C SER A 69 -22.87 -19.70 13.84
N PHE A 70 -23.51 -20.81 13.52
CA PHE A 70 -24.58 -20.93 12.55
C PHE A 70 -25.76 -20.08 13.03
N ALA A 71 -25.81 -18.80 12.66
CA ALA A 71 -27.03 -18.02 12.63
C ALA A 71 -27.49 -18.07 11.16
N GLY A 72 -28.31 -19.05 10.79
CA GLY A 72 -29.73 -18.97 11.10
C GLY A 72 -30.36 -18.09 10.03
N ARG A 73 -30.83 -18.74 8.95
CA ARG A 73 -31.60 -18.10 7.88
C ARG A 73 -32.81 -17.41 8.52
N ASP A 74 -32.91 -16.10 8.42
CA ASP A 74 -34.21 -15.44 8.48
C ASP A 74 -34.58 -14.97 7.08
N ARG A 75 -35.54 -15.71 6.50
CA ARG A 75 -36.28 -15.31 5.32
C ARG A 75 -37.34 -14.33 5.79
N SER A 76 -37.17 -13.04 5.55
CA SER A 76 -38.31 -12.14 5.41
C SER A 76 -38.58 -11.94 3.93
N VAL A 77 -39.63 -12.61 3.47
CA VAL A 77 -40.31 -12.37 2.20
C VAL A 77 -40.94 -10.99 2.31
N ASP A 78 -40.46 -10.02 1.54
CA ASP A 78 -41.21 -8.80 1.24
C ASP A 78 -41.83 -8.97 -0.16
N ARG A 79 -43.12 -9.28 -0.17
CA ARG A 79 -44.01 -9.16 -1.31
C ARG A 79 -45.40 -8.75 -0.81
N GLU A 80 -45.70 -7.46 -0.90
CA GLU A 80 -47.05 -6.87 -0.89
C GLU A 80 -46.97 -5.62 -1.79
N ASP A 81 -47.39 -5.77 -3.06
CA ASP A 81 -48.60 -5.23 -3.72
C ASP A 81 -48.42 -3.78 -4.22
#